data_AF-A0A3S5CMR2-F1
#
_entry.id   AF-A0A3S5CMR2-F1
#
_cell.length_a   1.000
_cell.length_b   1.000
_cell.length_c   1.000
_cell.angle_alpha   90.00
_cell.angle_beta   90.00
_cell.angle_gamma   90.00
#
_symmetry.space_group_name_H-M   'P 1'
#
loop_
_entity.id
_entity.type
_entity.pdbx_description
1 polymer ?
#
loop_
_entity_poly.entity_id
_entity_poly.type
_entity_poly.pdbx_seq_one_letter_code
_entity_poly.pdbx_strand_id
1 'polypeptide(L)'
;MQHFNFFCSSTPPIPLLRNQPVCLLESQRCLNINIFLRQFKMLETSVIDLLRTGSSRVIGPERLRGLLKLLPNEHELQVLKGYSGSRIGLDPAEQFFIDLVRIPE
;
A
#
# COMPACT_ATOMS: atom_id res chain seq x y z
N MET A 1 18.07 58.44 15.70
CA MET A 1 18.40 57.53 14.59
C MET A 1 19.30 56.43 15.13
N GLN A 2 18.72 55.30 15.54
CA GLN A 2 19.48 54.11 15.93
C GLN A 2 19.00 52.95 15.05
N HIS A 3 19.89 52.50 14.17
CA HIS A 3 19.72 51.29 13.37
C HIS A 3 19.75 50.08 14.30
N PHE A 4 18.59 49.47 14.55
CA PHE A 4 18.54 48.08 15.01
C PHE A 4 18.48 47.17 13.78
N ASN A 5 19.65 46.64 13.41
CA ASN A 5 19.72 45.41 12.65
C ASN A 5 19.17 44.29 13.54
N PHE A 6 17.91 43.91 13.34
CA PHE A 6 17.43 42.62 13.81
C PHE A 6 17.54 41.64 12.66
N PHE A 7 18.51 40.75 12.81
CA PHE A 7 18.69 39.51 12.08
C PHE A 7 17.33 38.88 11.73
N CYS A 8 16.86 39.06 10.49
CA CYS A 8 15.90 38.13 9.92
C CYS A 8 16.71 36.92 9.44
N SER A 9 17.22 36.13 10.38
CA SER A 9 17.58 34.75 10.10
C SER A 9 16.28 34.02 9.83
N SER A 10 15.85 34.06 8.57
CA SER A 10 14.86 33.16 8.00
C SER A 10 15.44 31.75 8.11
N THR A 11 15.19 31.12 9.26
CA THR A 11 15.21 29.67 9.35
C THR A 11 14.27 29.16 8.26
N PRO A 12 14.74 28.31 7.33
CA PRO A 12 13.79 27.60 6.49
C PRO A 12 12.89 26.78 7.41
N PRO A 13 11.57 26.77 7.22
CA PRO A 13 10.71 25.85 7.95
C PRO A 13 11.20 24.44 7.63
N ILE A 14 11.64 23.72 8.65
CA ILE A 14 11.81 22.27 8.58
C ILE A 14 10.47 21.72 8.06
N PRO A 15 10.39 21.03 6.92
CA PRO A 15 9.16 20.36 6.55
C PRO A 15 8.94 19.25 7.57
N LEU A 16 8.01 19.48 8.50
CA LEU A 16 7.53 18.54 9.50
C LEU A 16 6.75 17.40 8.83
N LEU A 17 7.41 16.59 8.00
CA LEU A 17 6.79 15.41 7.39
C LEU A 17 7.72 14.20 7.52
N ARG A 18 8.31 13.99 8.70
CA ARG A 18 9.02 12.74 9.03
C ARG A 18 8.06 11.61 9.44
N ASN A 19 6.79 11.70 9.05
CA ASN A 19 5.76 10.77 9.46
C ASN A 19 4.63 10.65 8.42
N GLN A 20 4.96 10.81 7.12
CA GLN A 20 4.02 10.35 6.11
C GLN A 20 3.76 8.86 6.37
N PRO A 21 2.48 8.44 6.44
CA PRO A 21 2.18 7.02 6.41
C PRO A 21 2.92 6.44 5.21
N VAL A 22 3.61 5.32 5.42
CA VAL A 22 4.39 4.69 4.36
C VAL A 22 3.38 4.18 3.34
N CYS A 23 3.13 4.97 2.30
CA CYS A 23 2.29 4.58 1.17
C CYS A 23 3.21 4.02 0.07
N LEU A 24 3.31 2.69 0.02
CA LEU A 24 3.98 1.92 -1.02
C LEU A 24 3.22 1.96 -2.35
N LEU A 25 1.92 2.23 -2.28
CA LEU A 25 1.02 2.31 -3.42
C LEU A 25 0.29 3.65 -3.44
N GLU A 26 -0.21 3.99 -4.63
CA GLU A 26 -1.03 5.19 -4.80
C GLU A 26 -2.35 5.07 -4.02
N SER A 27 -2.79 6.13 -3.36
CA SER A 27 -3.98 6.13 -2.50
C SER A 27 -5.25 5.64 -3.21
N GLN A 28 -5.36 5.89 -4.53
CA GLN A 28 -6.47 5.41 -5.35
C GLN A 28 -6.48 3.87 -5.46
N ARG A 29 -5.30 3.24 -5.55
CA ARG A 29 -5.18 1.77 -5.58
C ARG A 29 -5.53 1.15 -4.24
N CYS A 30 -4.99 1.70 -3.15
CA CYS A 30 -5.30 1.23 -1.80
C CYS A 30 -6.81 1.27 -1.57
N LEU A 31 -7.47 2.36 -1.96
CA LEU A 31 -8.91 2.49 -1.88
C LEU A 31 -9.65 1.42 -2.69
N ASN A 32 -9.28 1.21 -3.96
CA ASN A 32 -9.95 0.24 -4.82
C ASN A 32 -9.80 -1.19 -4.29
N ILE A 33 -8.61 -1.54 -3.79
CA ILE A 33 -8.35 -2.83 -3.13
C ILE A 33 -9.17 -2.96 -1.86
N ASN A 34 -9.17 -1.94 -1.00
CA ASN A 34 -9.95 -1.99 0.24
C ASN A 34 -11.44 -2.19 -0.04
N ILE A 35 -11.99 -1.48 -1.04
CA ILE A 35 -13.37 -1.67 -1.47
C ILE A 35 -13.59 -3.11 -1.96
N PHE A 36 -12.68 -3.62 -2.79
CA PHE A 36 -12.76 -4.98 -3.32
C PHE A 36 -12.66 -6.05 -2.23
N LEU A 37 -11.73 -5.92 -1.29
CA LEU A 37 -11.58 -6.81 -0.14
C LEU A 37 -12.83 -6.79 0.73
N ARG A 38 -13.41 -5.60 0.98
CA ARG A 38 -14.68 -5.48 1.72
C ARG A 38 -15.84 -6.14 0.99
N GLN A 39 -15.91 -6.02 -0.33
CA GLN A 39 -16.92 -6.72 -1.14
C GLN A 39 -16.72 -8.23 -1.14
N PHE A 40 -15.48 -8.70 -0.99
CA PHE A 40 -15.15 -10.11 -0.94
C PHE A 40 -15.68 -10.83 0.31
N LYS A 41 -15.99 -10.11 1.39
CA LYS A 41 -16.36 -10.66 2.73
C LYS A 41 -15.38 -11.71 3.29
N MET A 42 -14.26 -11.94 2.62
CA MET A 42 -13.20 -12.84 3.01
C MET A 42 -12.16 -12.01 3.73
N LEU A 43 -11.67 -12.50 4.87
CA LEU A 43 -10.53 -11.90 5.55
C LEU A 43 -9.34 -11.87 4.58
N GLU A 44 -8.57 -10.80 4.60
CA GLU A 44 -7.42 -10.57 3.70
C GLU A 44 -6.50 -11.79 3.61
N THR A 45 -6.27 -12.42 4.76
CA THR A 45 -5.49 -13.66 4.93
C THR A 45 -6.08 -14.84 4.17
N SER A 46 -7.40 -14.96 4.09
CA SER A 46 -8.09 -16.02 3.35
C SER A 46 -7.96 -15.84 1.84
N VAL A 47 -7.98 -14.61 1.33
CA VAL A 47 -7.84 -14.38 -0.12
C VAL A 47 -6.43 -14.75 -0.59
N ILE A 48 -5.40 -14.36 0.16
CA ILE A 48 -4.01 -14.75 -0.11
C ILE A 48 -3.84 -16.27 -0.08
N ASP A 49 -4.42 -16.96 0.90
CA ASP A 49 -4.35 -18.41 0.99
C ASP A 49 -5.07 -19.11 -0.18
N LEU A 50 -6.22 -18.58 -0.61
CA LEU A 50 -6.94 -19.05 -1.79
C LEU A 50 -6.14 -18.86 -3.09
N LEU A 51 -5.43 -17.73 -3.22
CA LEU A 51 -4.54 -17.47 -4.34
C LEU A 51 -3.34 -18.42 -4.31
N ARG A 52 -2.75 -18.63 -3.13
CA ARG A 52 -1.61 -19.53 -2.91
C ARG A 52 -1.94 -21.00 -3.17
N THR A 53 -3.12 -21.45 -2.75
CA THR A 53 -3.61 -22.82 -3.00
C THR A 53 -4.12 -23.02 -4.43
N GLY A 54 -4.20 -21.97 -5.24
CA GLY A 54 -4.73 -22.04 -6.60
C GLY A 54 -6.22 -22.36 -6.65
N SER A 55 -6.97 -22.07 -5.58
CA SER A 55 -8.40 -22.39 -5.43
C SER A 55 -9.30 -21.44 -6.24
N SER A 56 -9.09 -21.41 -7.56
CA SER A 56 -9.82 -20.57 -8.52
C SER A 56 -11.34 -20.82 -8.51
N ARG A 57 -11.78 -22.03 -8.12
CA ARG A 57 -13.20 -22.38 -7.88
C ARG A 57 -13.84 -21.59 -6.75
N VAL A 58 -13.10 -21.25 -5.70
CA VAL A 58 -13.63 -20.57 -4.50
C VAL A 58 -13.63 -19.05 -4.69
N ILE A 59 -12.59 -18.52 -5.34
CA ILE A 59 -12.53 -17.10 -5.69
C ILE A 59 -13.58 -16.80 -6.77
N GLY A 60 -13.61 -17.60 -7.83
CA GLY A 60 -14.48 -17.39 -8.98
C GLY A 60 -13.89 -16.42 -10.01
N PRO A 61 -14.27 -16.55 -11.29
CA PRO A 61 -13.63 -15.85 -12.40
C PRO A 61 -13.85 -14.33 -12.37
N GLU A 62 -15.04 -13.86 -11.97
CA GLU A 62 -15.36 -12.43 -11.90
C GLU A 62 -14.47 -11.70 -10.89
N ARG A 63 -14.29 -12.35 -9.74
CA ARG A 63 -13.45 -11.89 -8.65
C ARG A 63 -11.98 -11.88 -9.03
N LEU A 64 -11.48 -12.96 -9.65
CA LEU A 64 -10.11 -13.01 -10.16
C LEU A 64 -9.86 -11.89 -11.18
N ARG A 65 -10.81 -11.64 -12.07
CA ARG A 65 -10.74 -10.57 -13.06
C ARG A 65 -10.76 -9.17 -12.42
N GLY A 66 -11.51 -8.99 -11.33
CA GLY A 66 -11.46 -7.77 -10.52
C GLY A 66 -10.09 -7.59 -9.88
N LEU A 67 -9.54 -8.63 -9.25
CA LEU A 67 -8.22 -8.61 -8.64
C LEU A 67 -7.11 -8.28 -9.65
N LEU A 68 -7.16 -8.90 -10.85
CA LEU A 68 -6.21 -8.64 -11.93
C LEU A 68 -6.19 -7.16 -12.35
N LYS A 69 -7.34 -6.48 -12.35
CA LYS A 69 -7.43 -5.04 -12.64
C LYS A 69 -6.86 -4.16 -11.54
N LEU A 70 -6.77 -4.69 -10.32
CA LEU A 70 -6.27 -4.00 -9.16
C LEU A 70 -4.79 -4.24 -8.92
N LEU A 71 -4.18 -5.20 -9.63
CA LEU A 71 -2.77 -5.53 -9.45
C LEU A 71 -1.86 -4.30 -9.57
N PRO A 72 -0.76 -4.26 -8.80
CA PRO A 72 0.22 -3.20 -8.91
C PRO A 72 0.94 -3.33 -10.25
N ASN A 73 1.48 -2.22 -10.74
CA ASN A 73 2.42 -2.27 -11.85
C ASN A 73 3.70 -2.99 -11.42
N GLU A 74 4.50 -3.46 -12.38
CA GLU A 74 5.78 -4.13 -12.10
C GLU A 74 6.69 -3.30 -11.19
N HIS A 75 6.75 -1.98 -11.42
CA HIS A 75 7.53 -1.06 -10.58
C HIS A 75 7.04 -1.02 -9.12
N GLU A 76 5.72 -0.97 -8.90
CA GLU A 76 5.13 -1.01 -7.55
C GLU A 76 5.38 -2.38 -6.89
N LEU A 77 5.28 -3.46 -7.66
CA LEU A 77 5.62 -4.80 -7.24
C LEU A 77 7.08 -4.92 -6.76
N GLN A 78 8.02 -4.28 -7.45
CA GLN A 78 9.42 -4.22 -7.03
C GLN A 78 9.57 -3.47 -5.70
N VAL A 79 8.87 -2.34 -5.53
CA VAL A 79 8.85 -1.59 -4.27
C VAL A 79 8.29 -2.44 -3.14
N LEU A 80 7.17 -3.14 -3.36
CA LEU A 80 6.54 -4.03 -2.39
C LEU A 80 7.43 -5.23 -2.03
N LYS A 81 8.12 -5.82 -3.02
CA LYS A 81 9.09 -6.91 -2.80
C LYS A 81 10.32 -6.44 -2.02
N GLY A 82 10.80 -5.23 -2.29
CA GLY A 82 11.90 -4.59 -1.58
C GLY A 82 11.52 -4.03 -0.21
N TYR A 83 10.23 -4.01 0.13
CA TYR A 83 9.76 -3.46 1.38
C TYR A 83 10.08 -4.39 2.56
N SER A 84 11.04 -3.96 3.39
CA SER A 84 11.40 -4.61 4.65
C SER A 84 11.01 -3.79 5.90
N GLY A 85 10.14 -2.78 5.72
CA GLY A 85 9.66 -1.95 6.81
C GLY A 85 8.60 -2.64 7.69
N SER A 86 8.12 -1.92 8.70
CA SER A 86 7.09 -2.44 9.60
C SER A 86 5.73 -2.46 8.91
N ARG A 87 5.10 -3.64 8.85
CA ARG A 87 3.71 -3.79 8.39
C ARG A 87 2.70 -3.17 9.37
N ILE A 88 3.13 -2.89 10.60
CA ILE A 88 2.29 -2.34 11.66
C ILE A 88 2.02 -0.87 11.32
N GLY A 89 0.82 -0.59 10.82
CA GLY A 89 0.39 0.75 10.38
C GLY A 89 0.29 0.93 8.86
N LEU A 90 0.61 -0.10 8.07
CA LEU A 90 0.30 -0.12 6.65
C LEU A 90 -1.19 -0.30 6.41
N ASP A 91 -1.66 0.24 5.31
CA ASP A 91 -3.04 0.05 4.88
C ASP A 91 -3.28 -1.45 4.56
N PRO A 92 -4.45 -2.02 4.87
CA PRO A 92 -4.77 -3.42 4.55
C PRO A 92 -4.49 -3.77 3.08
N ALA A 93 -4.76 -2.85 2.15
CA ALA A 93 -4.42 -3.07 0.75
C ALA A 93 -2.92 -3.34 0.52
N GLU A 94 -2.04 -2.64 1.23
CA GLU A 94 -0.60 -2.82 1.11
C GLU A 94 -0.15 -4.11 1.77
N GLN A 95 -0.68 -4.43 2.95
CA GLN A 95 -0.40 -5.70 3.63
C GLN A 95 -0.77 -6.88 2.72
N PHE A 96 -1.97 -6.82 2.11
CA PHE A 96 -2.42 -7.78 1.12
C PHE A 96 -1.39 -7.95 -0.02
N PHE A 97 -0.90 -6.84 -0.59
CA PHE A 97 0.06 -6.95 -1.68
C PHE A 97 1.43 -7.44 -1.26
N ILE A 98 1.93 -7.05 -0.08
CA ILE A 98 3.21 -7.58 0.43
C ILE A 98 3.07 -9.11 0.62
N ASP A 99 1.92 -9.60 1.06
CA ASP A 99 1.67 -11.04 1.14
C ASP A 99 1.49 -11.69 -0.23
N LEU A 100 0.86 -10.99 -1.18
CA LEU A 100 0.71 -11.46 -2.56
C LEU A 100 2.07 -11.65 -3.24
N VAL A 101 2.98 -10.68 -3.12
CA VAL A 101 4.32 -10.77 -3.73
C VAL A 101 5.25 -11.79 -3.05
N ARG A 102 4.85 -12.28 -1.86
CA ARG A 102 5.54 -13.36 -1.13
C ARG A 102 5.06 -14.75 -1.52
N ILE A 103 3.97 -14.87 -2.28
CA ILE A 103 3.55 -16.15 -2.84
C ILE A 103 4.60 -16.57 -3.89
N PRO A 104 5.29 -17.71 -3.73
CA PRO A 104 6.18 -18.21 -4.75
C PRO A 104 5.39 -18.58 -6.02
N GLU A 105 5.93 -18.27 -7.19
CA GLU A 105 5.34 -18.64 -8.51
C GLU A 105 5.15 -20.14 -8.68
#